data_AF-A0A9W4AZM1-F1
#
_entry.id   AF-A0A9W4AZM1-F1
#
_cell.length_a   1.000
_cell.length_b   1.000
_cell.length_c   1.000
_cell.angle_alpha   90.00
_cell.angle_beta   90.00
_cell.angle_gamma   90.00
#
_symmetry.space_group_name_H-M   'P 1'
#
loop_
_entity.id
_entity.type
_entity.pdbx_description
1 polymer ?
#
loop_
_entity_poly.entity_id
_entity_poly.type
_entity_poly.pdbx_seq_one_letter_code
_entity_poly.pdbx_strand_id
1 'polypeptide(L)'
;MANSVFYDIADDAGEATNLTARSLLMIAIEQRIQENGWKQAEAARRLGVQQPRVSDLMNGKIDKFSLDALVNMLPAVGLMVTVGPTTGKQGPVRLAGLTGGLTTTRRSVAAENVQTPRLARRVPAAAKARKSTGAKAAKK
;
A
#
# COMPACT_ATOMS: atom_id res chain seq x y z
N MET A 1 4.03 23.69 4.28
CA MET A 1 2.87 23.17 5.00
C MET A 1 2.84 21.66 4.82
N ALA A 2 2.48 20.92 5.87
CA ALA A 2 2.33 19.47 5.84
C ALA A 2 1.37 19.04 4.72
N ASN A 3 1.71 17.98 3.98
CA ASN A 3 0.93 17.44 2.85
C ASN A 3 -0.33 16.70 3.34
N SER A 4 -1.24 17.41 3.99
CA SER A 4 -2.51 16.85 4.44
C SER A 4 -3.64 17.64 3.82
N VAL A 5 -4.58 16.91 3.21
CA VAL A 5 -5.79 17.47 2.57
C VAL A 5 -6.60 18.32 3.55
N PHE A 6 -6.47 18.09 4.86
CA PHE A 6 -7.14 18.88 5.90
C PHE A 6 -6.71 20.35 5.90
N TYR A 7 -5.51 20.70 5.44
CA TYR A 7 -5.09 22.10 5.33
C TYR A 7 -5.76 22.85 4.18
N ASP A 8 -6.35 22.13 3.22
CA ASP A 8 -7.05 22.72 2.08
C ASP A 8 -8.55 22.94 2.37
N ILE A 9 -9.09 22.28 3.41
CA ILE A 9 -10.53 22.26 3.69
C ILE A 9 -10.93 22.77 5.09
N ALA A 10 -10.03 22.80 6.06
CA ALA A 10 -10.35 23.24 7.42
C ALA A 10 -10.42 24.77 7.51
N ASP A 11 -11.22 25.27 8.45
CA ASP A 11 -11.40 26.70 8.67
C ASP A 11 -10.14 27.34 9.29
N ASP A 12 -9.39 26.56 10.09
CA ASP A 12 -8.14 27.02 10.70
C ASP A 12 -7.02 25.95 10.70
N ALA A 13 -5.78 26.40 10.83
CA ALA A 13 -4.60 25.53 10.80
C ALA A 13 -4.49 24.60 12.02
N GLY A 14 -5.02 25.00 13.17
CA GLY A 14 -5.11 24.18 14.38
C GLY A 14 -6.10 23.03 14.21
N GLU A 15 -7.26 23.29 13.63
CA GLU A 15 -8.22 22.25 13.25
C GLU A 15 -7.62 21.28 12.23
N ALA A 16 -7.00 21.78 11.15
CA ALA A 16 -6.32 20.95 10.16
C ALA A 16 -5.27 20.04 10.79
N THR A 17 -4.50 20.57 11.75
CA THR A 17 -3.49 19.81 12.50
C THR A 17 -4.14 18.71 13.34
N ASN A 18 -5.23 19.03 14.02
CA ASN A 18 -5.96 18.08 14.87
C ASN A 18 -6.58 16.94 14.04
N LEU A 19 -7.24 17.26 12.93
CA LEU A 19 -7.78 16.27 12.01
C LEU A 19 -6.68 15.38 11.41
N THR A 20 -5.55 15.99 11.04
CA THR A 20 -4.38 15.25 10.55
C THR A 20 -3.87 14.29 11.63
N ALA A 21 -3.66 14.74 12.86
CA ALA A 21 -3.19 13.90 13.95
C ALA A 21 -4.17 12.75 14.25
N ARG A 22 -5.47 13.04 14.35
CA ARG A 22 -6.51 12.02 14.56
C ARG A 22 -6.51 10.97 13.45
N SER A 23 -6.43 11.40 12.19
CA SER A 23 -6.39 10.48 11.05
C SER A 23 -5.18 9.54 11.10
N LEU A 24 -3.99 10.08 11.41
CA LEU A 24 -2.77 9.29 11.50
C LEU A 24 -2.84 8.26 12.64
N LEU A 25 -3.36 8.65 13.80
CA LEU A 25 -3.54 7.72 14.92
C LEU A 25 -4.58 6.63 14.59
N MET A 26 -5.69 6.98 13.95
CA MET A 26 -6.69 5.99 13.53
C MET A 26 -6.09 4.97 12.57
N ILE A 27 -5.35 5.43 11.55
CA ILE A 27 -4.67 4.55 10.59
C ILE A 27 -3.68 3.63 11.31
N ALA A 28 -2.87 4.15 12.23
CA ALA A 28 -1.90 3.35 12.97
C ALA A 28 -2.58 2.27 13.83
N ILE A 29 -3.68 2.61 14.52
CA ILE A 29 -4.46 1.65 15.30
C ILE A 29 -5.10 0.59 14.39
N GLU A 30 -5.66 1.01 13.26
CA GLU A 30 -6.27 0.12 12.28
C GLU A 30 -5.27 -0.88 11.70
N GLN A 31 -4.11 -0.39 11.23
CA GLN A 31 -3.04 -1.24 10.73
C GLN A 31 -2.63 -2.27 11.77
N ARG A 32 -2.51 -1.85 13.03
CA ARG A 32 -2.12 -2.75 14.10
C ARG A 32 -3.18 -3.81 14.44
N ILE A 33 -4.46 -3.47 14.31
CA ILE A 33 -5.57 -4.43 14.44
C ILE A 33 -5.49 -5.47 13.31
N GLN A 34 -5.23 -5.01 12.07
CA GLN A 34 -5.12 -5.87 10.89
C GLN A 34 -3.90 -6.79 10.96
N GLU A 35 -2.73 -6.28 11.34
CA GLU A 35 -1.49 -7.04 11.54
C GLU A 35 -1.65 -8.17 12.55
N ASN A 36 -2.39 -7.91 13.63
CA ASN A 36 -2.68 -8.91 14.66
C ASN A 36 -3.81 -9.89 14.27
N GLY A 37 -4.47 -9.67 13.13
CA GLY A 37 -5.56 -10.52 12.65
C GLY A 37 -6.82 -10.48 13.52
N TRP A 38 -7.02 -9.42 14.31
CA TRP A 38 -8.14 -9.35 15.24
C TRP A 38 -9.44 -9.05 14.52
N LYS A 39 -10.48 -9.83 14.86
CA LYS A 39 -11.86 -9.47 14.51
C LYS A 39 -12.31 -8.27 15.37
N GLN A 40 -13.28 -7.48 14.89
CA GLN A 40 -13.76 -6.29 15.60
C GLN A 40 -14.15 -6.57 17.07
N ALA A 41 -14.79 -7.70 17.35
CA ALA A 41 -15.15 -8.09 18.72
C ALA A 41 -13.94 -8.42 19.60
N GLU A 42 -12.86 -8.95 19.02
CA GLU A 42 -11.61 -9.19 19.76
C GLU A 42 -10.87 -7.88 20.00
N ALA A 43 -10.75 -7.03 18.97
CA ALA A 43 -10.17 -5.70 19.09
C ALA A 43 -10.90 -4.88 20.17
N ALA A 44 -12.23 -4.96 20.24
CA ALA A 44 -13.03 -4.31 21.28
C ALA A 44 -12.60 -4.71 22.69
N ARG A 45 -12.42 -6.01 22.94
CA ARG A 45 -11.93 -6.53 24.22
C ARG A 45 -10.50 -6.09 24.54
N ARG A 46 -9.60 -6.12 23.55
CA ARG A 46 -8.19 -5.72 23.72
C ARG A 46 -8.05 -4.22 24.00
N LEU A 47 -8.80 -3.41 23.27
CA LEU A 47 -8.82 -1.96 23.38
C LEU A 47 -9.64 -1.44 24.58
N GLY A 48 -10.39 -2.30 25.27
CA GLY A 48 -11.25 -1.91 26.39
C GLY A 48 -12.44 -1.03 25.98
N VAL A 49 -12.91 -1.16 24.73
CA VAL A 49 -14.04 -0.38 24.20
C VAL A 49 -15.18 -1.26 23.71
N GLN A 50 -16.35 -0.67 23.49
CA GLN A 50 -17.49 -1.37 22.93
C GLN A 50 -17.28 -1.68 21.44
N GLN A 51 -17.82 -2.79 20.95
CA GLN A 51 -17.72 -3.21 19.55
C GLN A 51 -18.19 -2.15 18.53
N PRO A 52 -19.30 -1.41 18.74
CA PRO A 52 -19.69 -0.34 17.82
C PRO A 52 -18.63 0.76 17.69
N ARG A 53 -17.86 1.01 18.77
CA ARG A 53 -16.77 1.98 18.74
C ARG A 53 -15.60 1.48 17.89
N VAL A 54 -15.28 0.19 17.93
CA VAL A 54 -14.30 -0.39 17.00
C VAL A 54 -14.80 -0.31 15.55
N SER A 55 -16.09 -0.56 15.31
CA SER A 55 -16.67 -0.42 13.97
C SER A 55 -16.58 1.03 13.47
N ASP A 56 -16.88 2.02 14.30
CA ASP A 56 -16.70 3.44 13.96
C ASP A 56 -15.22 3.78 13.66
N LEU A 57 -14.28 3.15 14.38
CA LEU A 57 -12.84 3.31 14.16
C LEU A 57 -12.41 2.74 12.81
N MET A 58 -12.82 1.50 12.49
CA MET A 58 -12.52 0.83 11.21
C MET A 58 -13.18 1.49 10.00
N ASN A 59 -14.29 2.22 10.22
CA ASN A 59 -14.96 2.96 9.15
C ASN A 59 -14.43 4.41 9.00
N GLY A 60 -13.37 4.78 9.73
CA GLY A 60 -12.75 6.10 9.57
C GLY A 60 -13.58 7.28 10.06
N LYS A 61 -14.52 7.08 11.00
CA LYS A 61 -15.38 8.16 11.51
C LYS A 61 -14.65 9.10 12.47
N ILE A 62 -13.74 9.91 11.95
CA ILE A 62 -12.85 10.84 12.68
C ILE A 62 -13.62 11.76 13.64
N ASP A 63 -14.83 12.19 13.29
CA ASP A 63 -15.63 13.11 14.11
C ASP A 63 -16.10 12.49 15.43
N LYS A 64 -16.12 11.15 15.52
CA LYS A 64 -16.53 10.42 16.73
C LYS A 64 -15.39 10.20 17.72
N PHE A 65 -14.16 10.53 17.34
CA PHE A 65 -12.98 10.30 18.16
C PHE A 65 -12.29 11.62 18.50
N SER A 66 -12.13 11.86 19.79
CA SER A 66 -11.19 12.87 20.27
C SER A 66 -9.77 12.36 20.11
N LEU A 67 -8.82 13.29 19.98
CA LEU A 67 -7.39 12.96 19.94
C LEU A 67 -6.96 12.15 21.19
N ASP A 68 -7.42 12.59 22.36
CA ASP A 68 -7.17 11.93 23.63
C ASP A 68 -7.66 10.47 23.65
N ALA A 69 -8.87 10.21 23.15
CA ALA A 69 -9.40 8.86 23.09
C ALA A 69 -8.55 7.93 22.22
N LEU A 70 -7.98 8.44 21.11
CA LEU A 70 -7.09 7.66 20.25
C LEU A 70 -5.75 7.40 20.93
N VAL A 71 -5.18 8.41 21.60
CA VAL A 71 -3.93 8.26 22.36
C VAL A 71 -4.09 7.19 23.46
N ASN A 72 -5.22 7.19 24.16
CA ASN A 72 -5.51 6.20 25.21
C ASN A 72 -5.68 4.77 24.67
N MET A 73 -5.94 4.59 23.37
CA MET A 73 -6.02 3.27 22.73
C MET A 73 -4.66 2.70 22.31
N LEU A 74 -3.64 3.55 22.14
CA LEU A 74 -2.32 3.13 21.64
C LEU A 74 -1.61 2.06 22.49
N PRO A 75 -1.62 2.13 23.84
CA PRO A 75 -0.95 1.13 24.66
C PRO A 75 -1.51 -0.28 24.44
N ALA A 76 -2.82 -0.40 24.21
CA ALA A 76 -3.48 -1.68 23.99
C ALA A 76 -3.06 -2.37 22.67
N VAL A 77 -2.55 -1.61 21.70
CA VAL A 77 -2.03 -2.11 20.43
C VAL A 77 -0.49 -2.13 20.37
N GLY A 78 0.17 -1.76 21.48
CA GLY A 78 1.63 -1.72 21.57
C GLY A 78 2.26 -0.55 20.83
N LEU A 79 1.54 0.58 20.73
CA LEU A 79 2.02 1.81 20.11
C LEU A 79 2.21 2.90 21.17
N MET A 80 3.06 3.89 20.86
CA MET A 80 3.26 5.09 21.66
C MET A 80 3.41 6.32 20.77
N VAL A 81 3.06 7.49 21.29
CA VAL A 81 3.27 8.77 20.61
C VAL A 81 4.54 9.43 21.14
N THR A 82 5.35 9.98 20.23
CA THR A 82 6.50 10.81 20.57
C THR A 82 6.33 12.17 19.93
N VAL A 83 6.60 13.23 20.69
CA VAL A 83 6.57 14.62 20.20
C VAL A 83 7.99 15.14 20.11
N GLY A 84 8.34 15.73 18.97
CA GLY A 84 9.65 16.33 18.73
C GLY A 84 9.52 17.75 18.18
N PRO A 85 10.59 18.56 18.27
CA PRO A 85 10.58 19.92 17.74
C PRO A 85 10.43 19.90 16.23
N THR A 86 9.50 20.72 15.72
CA THR A 86 9.41 21.02 14.28
C THR A 86 10.50 22.01 13.88
N THR A 87 11.78 21.67 14.12
CA THR A 87 12.91 22.47 13.63
C THR A 87 13.06 22.21 12.14
N GLY A 88 12.43 23.07 11.34
CA GLY A 88 12.46 23.03 9.89
C GLY A 88 11.21 23.71 9.33
N LYS A 89 11.40 24.64 8.40
CA LYS A 89 10.33 25.05 7.49
C LYS A 89 9.72 23.77 6.92
N GLN A 90 8.53 23.39 7.36
CA GLN A 90 7.87 22.15 6.96
C GLN A 90 7.56 22.23 5.46
N GLY A 91 8.48 21.74 4.64
CA GLY A 91 8.25 21.46 3.22
C GLY A 91 7.33 20.24 3.08
N PRO A 92 6.77 20.02 1.88
CA PRO A 92 5.84 18.92 1.60
C PRO A 92 6.44 17.59 2.08
N VAL A 93 5.77 16.93 3.05
CA VAL A 93 6.15 15.60 3.55
C VAL A 93 6.13 14.64 2.36
N ARG A 94 7.31 14.27 1.85
CA ARG A 94 7.44 13.26 0.82
C ARG A 94 7.32 11.90 1.49
N LEU A 95 6.24 11.17 1.20
CA LEU A 95 6.06 9.75 1.51
C LEU A 95 7.04 8.89 0.68
N ALA A 96 8.33 9.16 0.80
CA ALA A 96 9.40 8.35 0.23
C ALA A 96 9.65 7.16 1.15
N GLY A 97 8.84 6.10 1.02
CA GLY A 97 9.03 4.90 1.85
C GLY A 97 8.16 3.68 1.55
N LEU A 98 7.10 3.77 0.73
CA LEU A 98 6.23 2.62 0.44
C LEU A 98 6.37 2.04 -0.97
N THR A 99 7.40 2.42 -1.73
CA THR A 99 7.70 1.81 -3.04
C THR A 99 8.94 0.91 -2.99
N GLY A 100 8.95 -0.01 -2.03
CA GLY A 100 9.79 -1.19 -2.09
C GLY A 100 9.05 -2.34 -2.77
N GLY A 101 9.35 -2.60 -4.04
CA GLY A 101 9.04 -3.88 -4.68
C GLY A 101 8.09 -3.85 -5.88
N LEU A 102 8.54 -3.27 -7.00
CA LEU A 102 8.33 -3.92 -8.31
C LEU A 102 9.47 -3.50 -9.25
N THR A 103 10.66 -4.02 -8.98
CA THR A 103 11.77 -4.02 -9.94
C THR A 103 11.43 -5.04 -11.03
N THR A 104 10.53 -4.70 -11.94
CA THR A 104 10.49 -5.36 -13.24
C THR A 104 11.42 -4.57 -14.15
N THR A 105 12.56 -5.18 -14.40
CA THR A 105 13.45 -4.91 -15.53
C THR A 105 12.61 -4.70 -16.79
N ARG A 106 12.35 -3.43 -17.14
CA ARG A 106 11.98 -3.05 -18.50
C ARG A 106 13.25 -3.08 -19.34
N ARG A 107 13.64 -4.30 -19.70
CA ARG A 107 14.43 -4.56 -20.89
C ARG A 107 13.58 -4.12 -22.08
N SER A 108 14.15 -3.24 -22.90
CA SER A 108 14.11 -3.29 -24.36
C SER A 108 12.76 -3.49 -25.05
N VAL A 109 12.30 -2.45 -25.77
CA VAL A 109 12.08 -2.40 -27.24
C VAL A 109 10.94 -1.43 -27.57
N ALA A 110 11.30 -0.21 -27.98
CA ALA A 110 10.36 0.74 -28.58
C ALA A 110 11.03 1.39 -29.79
N ALA A 111 11.19 0.59 -30.84
CA ALA A 111 11.40 1.06 -32.21
C ALA A 111 11.01 -0.09 -33.15
N GLU A 112 9.71 -0.32 -33.33
CA GLU A 112 9.25 -1.09 -34.48
C GLU A 112 8.00 -0.45 -35.06
N ASN A 113 8.26 0.40 -36.04
CA ASN A 113 7.32 1.05 -36.92
C ASN A 113 6.66 -0.01 -37.81
N VAL A 114 5.35 -0.20 -37.64
CA VAL A 114 4.55 -1.12 -38.46
C VAL A 114 4.31 -0.48 -39.83
N GLN A 115 5.15 -0.83 -40.79
CA GLN A 115 4.85 -0.67 -42.21
C GLN A 115 5.07 -2.01 -42.93
N THR A 116 3.98 -2.72 -43.19
CA THR A 116 3.92 -3.81 -44.18
C THR A 116 3.37 -3.25 -45.50
N PRO A 117 3.33 -4.02 -46.60
CA PRO A 117 4.24 -5.08 -47.07
C PRO A 117 4.65 -4.84 -48.54
N ARG A 118 5.80 -5.36 -49.00
CA ARG A 118 6.01 -5.56 -50.46
C ARG A 118 6.82 -6.82 -50.77
N LEU A 119 6.05 -7.87 -51.06
CA LEU A 119 6.19 -8.81 -52.17
C LEU A 119 7.59 -8.88 -52.82
N ALA A 120 8.35 -9.94 -52.52
CA ALA A 120 9.33 -10.48 -53.46
C ALA A 120 9.53 -11.98 -53.25
N ARG A 121 9.14 -12.72 -54.29
CA ARG A 121 9.41 -14.13 -54.56
C ARG A 121 10.91 -14.48 -54.46
N ARG A 122 11.25 -15.67 -53.96
CA ARG A 122 11.91 -16.77 -54.70
C ARG A 122 12.32 -17.92 -53.76
N VAL A 123 11.65 -19.08 -53.95
CA VAL A 123 12.14 -20.48 -54.19
C VAL A 123 13.55 -20.94 -53.72
N PRO A 124 13.81 -22.27 -53.58
CA PRO A 124 14.27 -22.89 -52.34
C PRO A 124 15.62 -23.63 -52.46
N ALA A 125 16.21 -24.05 -51.33
CA ALA A 125 17.25 -25.10 -51.28
C ALA A 125 17.24 -25.70 -49.86
N ALA A 126 16.73 -26.91 -49.65
CA ALA A 126 17.39 -28.21 -49.84
C ALA A 126 18.42 -28.54 -48.75
N ALA A 127 18.08 -29.53 -47.91
CA ALA A 127 18.92 -30.53 -47.20
C ALA A 127 18.16 -30.97 -45.93
N LYS A 128 17.36 -32.03 -45.89
CA LYS A 128 17.62 -33.48 -46.06
C LYS A 128 18.65 -34.04 -45.05
N ALA A 129 18.13 -34.58 -43.94
CA ALA A 129 18.47 -35.86 -43.29
C ALA A 129 17.64 -35.97 -41.99
N ARG A 130 16.58 -36.77 -41.83
CA ARG A 130 16.51 -38.25 -41.77
C ARG A 130 17.64 -38.80 -40.91
N LYS A 131 17.41 -39.21 -39.66
CA LYS A 131 16.87 -40.51 -39.17
C LYS A 131 17.38 -40.56 -37.70
N SER A 132 16.82 -41.23 -36.70
CA SER A 132 15.90 -42.35 -36.60
C SER A 132 15.80 -42.71 -35.10
N THR A 133 14.74 -43.44 -34.73
CA THR A 133 14.69 -44.42 -33.61
C THR A 133 14.88 -43.86 -32.19
N GLY A 134 13.95 -43.94 -31.24
CA GLY A 134 12.99 -45.00 -30.95
C GLY A 134 13.51 -45.87 -29.81
N ALA A 135 12.96 -45.71 -28.60
CA ALA A 135 12.88 -46.69 -27.50
C ALA A 135 12.20 -45.97 -26.31
N LYS A 136 10.95 -46.23 -25.91
CA LYS A 136 10.25 -47.45 -25.52
C LYS A 136 10.67 -47.98 -24.13
N ALA A 137 9.74 -47.78 -23.19
CA ALA A 137 9.28 -48.69 -22.13
C ALA A 137 10.14 -49.00 -20.88
N ALA A 138 9.51 -48.70 -19.73
CA ALA A 138 9.14 -49.61 -18.64
C ALA A 138 10.21 -50.32 -17.79
N LYS A 139 10.13 -50.13 -16.47
CA LYS A 139 9.77 -51.10 -15.39
C LYS A 139 10.23 -50.50 -14.06
N LYS A 140 9.34 -50.36 -13.07
CA LYS A 140 8.82 -51.37 -12.12
C LYS A 140 9.73 -51.46 -10.89
#